data_AF-A0A926XSQ5-F1
#
_entry.id   AF-A0A926XSQ5-F1
#
_cell.length_a   1.000
_cell.length_b   1.000
_cell.length_c   1.000
_cell.angle_alpha   90.00
_cell.angle_beta   90.00
_cell.angle_gamma   90.00
#
_symmetry.space_group_name_H-M   'P 1'
#
loop_
_entity.id
_entity.type
_entity.pdbx_description
1 polymer ?
#
loop_
_entity_poly.entity_id
_entity_poly.type
_entity_poly.pdbx_seq_one_letter_code
_entity_poly.pdbx_strand_id
1 'polypeptide(L)'
;MLPPIARQKMQAWIRSRHLICTGNFFIFETLDYSAVERFEQCVKSLGGTLISVEPIKRVWIGTHRKILLYQAKASLLTPHHDLKQYWFKYGSFQTKFDENL
;
A
#
# COMPACT_ATOMS: atom_id res chain seq x y z
N MET A 1 -0.62 -18.71 11.48
CA MET A 1 0.53 -17.94 10.96
C MET A 1 0.12 -17.28 9.66
N LEU A 2 0.43 -16.00 9.49
CA LEU A 2 0.18 -15.28 8.23
C LEU A 2 1.04 -15.87 7.09
N PRO A 3 0.56 -15.92 5.84
CA PRO A 3 1.36 -16.45 4.73
C PRO A 3 2.69 -15.67 4.61
N PRO A 4 3.86 -16.32 4.71
CA PRO A 4 5.16 -15.64 4.74
C PRO A 4 5.35 -14.67 3.56
N ILE A 5 4.84 -15.06 2.39
CA ILE A 5 4.92 -14.32 1.14
C ILE A 5 4.14 -13.00 1.21
N ALA A 6 2.91 -13.02 1.74
CA ALA A 6 2.07 -11.83 1.85
C ALA A 6 2.70 -10.79 2.78
N ARG A 7 3.23 -11.26 3.93
CA ARG A 7 3.93 -10.39 4.88
C ARG A 7 5.18 -9.76 4.27
N GLN A 8 6.03 -10.55 3.61
CA GLN A 8 7.25 -10.04 2.98
C GLN A 8 6.95 -9.02 1.88
N LYS A 9 5.91 -9.24 1.08
CA LYS A 9 5.46 -8.26 0.07
C LYS A 9 4.98 -6.96 0.70
N MET A 10 4.14 -7.02 1.73
CA MET A 10 3.70 -5.83 2.46
C MET A 10 4.90 -5.05 3.03
N GLN A 11 5.88 -5.74 3.62
CA GLN A 11 7.11 -5.13 4.14
C GLN A 11 7.96 -4.47 3.03
N ALA A 12 8.03 -5.07 1.84
CA ALA A 12 8.71 -4.47 0.70
C ALA A 12 8.01 -3.19 0.21
N TRP A 13 6.67 -3.17 0.17
CA TRP A 13 5.91 -1.97 -0.17
C TRP A 13 6.01 -0.86 0.89
N ILE A 14 6.09 -1.23 2.16
CA ILE A 14 6.39 -0.28 3.25
C ILE A 14 7.74 0.39 3.02
N ARG A 15 8.81 -0.39 2.82
CA ARG A 15 10.17 0.14 2.62
C ARG A 15 10.30 1.01 1.37
N SER A 16 9.56 0.68 0.32
CA SER A 16 9.55 1.44 -0.94
C SER A 16 8.57 2.62 -0.92
N ARG A 17 7.93 2.91 0.23
CA ARG A 17 6.96 3.99 0.42
C ARG A 17 5.75 3.93 -0.52
N HIS A 18 5.39 2.73 -0.97
CA HIS A 18 4.13 2.48 -1.67
C HIS A 18 3.00 2.17 -0.70
N LEU A 19 3.31 1.68 0.51
CA LEU A 19 2.33 1.29 1.53
C LEU A 19 2.58 2.08 2.82
N ILE A 20 1.57 2.82 3.26
CA ILE A 20 1.60 3.57 4.52
C ILE A 20 0.44 3.15 5.44
N CYS A 21 0.55 3.48 6.73
CA CYS A 21 -0.56 3.33 7.68
C CYS A 21 -1.17 4.70 7.97
N THR A 22 -2.50 4.78 7.91
CA THR A 22 -3.27 5.97 8.28
C THR A 22 -4.39 5.56 9.23
N GLY A 23 -4.25 5.88 10.51
CA GLY A 23 -5.15 5.40 11.57
C GLY A 23 -5.12 3.86 11.68
N ASN A 24 -6.25 3.23 11.33
CA ASN A 24 -6.41 1.77 11.32
C ASN A 24 -6.37 1.16 9.91
N PHE A 25 -6.05 1.97 8.91
CA PHE A 25 -6.03 1.56 7.52
C PHE A 25 -4.62 1.51 6.96
N PHE A 26 -4.45 0.64 5.98
CA PHE A 26 -3.32 0.60 5.08
C PHE A 26 -3.70 1.30 3.78
N ILE A 27 -2.87 2.25 3.37
CA ILE A 27 -3.03 2.99 2.11
C ILE A 27 -1.91 2.55 1.18
N PHE A 28 -2.27 1.90 0.08
CA PHE A 28 -1.36 1.43 -0.94
C PHE A 28 -1.51 2.27 -2.21
N GLU A 29 -0.41 2.81 -2.71
CA GLU A 29 -0.41 3.62 -3.92
C GLU A 29 0.48 3.02 -5.01
N THR A 30 0.00 3.06 -6.25
CA THR A 30 0.71 2.47 -7.39
C THR A 30 0.24 3.06 -8.72
N LEU A 31 1.15 3.08 -9.70
CA LEU A 31 0.85 3.39 -11.10
C LEU A 31 0.46 2.14 -11.92
N ASP A 32 0.57 0.96 -11.30
CA ASP A 32 0.31 -0.35 -11.91
C ASP A 32 -0.89 -1.02 -11.21
N TYR A 33 -2.00 -1.18 -11.94
CA TYR A 33 -3.23 -1.78 -11.42
C TYR A 33 -3.03 -3.25 -11.01
N SER A 34 -2.15 -4.00 -11.68
CA SER A 34 -1.85 -5.38 -11.28
C SER A 34 -1.19 -5.46 -9.90
N ALA A 35 -0.55 -4.38 -9.44
CA ALA A 35 -0.04 -4.30 -8.08
C ALA A 35 -1.18 -4.13 -7.06
N VAL A 36 -2.30 -3.49 -7.43
CA VAL A 36 -3.51 -3.41 -6.60
C VAL A 36 -4.11 -4.79 -6.39
N GLU A 37 -4.24 -5.60 -7.44
CA GLU A 37 -4.75 -6.97 -7.34
C GLU A 37 -3.87 -7.84 -6.43
N ARG A 38 -2.54 -7.73 -6.58
CA ARG A 38 -1.58 -8.41 -5.70
C ARG A 38 -1.68 -7.91 -4.25
N PHE A 39 -1.92 -6.61 -4.06
CA PHE A 39 -2.14 -6.05 -2.73
C PHE A 39 -3.42 -6.61 -2.11
N GLU A 40 -4.53 -6.68 -2.83
CA GLU A 40 -5.78 -7.28 -2.38
C GLU A 40 -5.61 -8.74 -1.96
N GLN A 41 -4.91 -9.53 -2.77
CA GLN A 41 -4.59 -10.93 -2.43
C GLN A 41 -3.78 -11.03 -1.13
N CYS A 42 -2.80 -10.14 -0.93
CA CYS A 42 -2.03 -10.09 0.31
C CYS A 42 -2.91 -9.68 1.49
N VAL A 43 -3.76 -8.67 1.34
CA VAL A 43 -4.72 -8.24 2.38
C VAL A 43 -5.63 -9.40 2.79
N LYS A 44 -6.28 -10.08 1.83
CA LYS A 44 -7.14 -11.24 2.10
C LYS A 44 -6.39 -12.38 2.80
N SER A 45 -5.18 -12.68 2.32
CA SER A 45 -4.29 -13.69 2.90
C SER A 45 -3.89 -13.38 4.35
N LEU A 46 -3.88 -12.10 4.72
CA LEU A 46 -3.58 -11.63 6.06
C LEU A 46 -4.83 -11.48 6.95
N GLY A 47 -6.01 -11.93 6.48
CA GLY A 47 -7.28 -11.82 7.20
C GLY A 47 -7.87 -10.40 7.18
N GLY A 48 -7.44 -9.56 6.24
CA GLY A 48 -7.96 -8.23 6.03
C GLY A 48 -9.02 -8.14 4.94
N THR A 49 -9.46 -6.92 4.67
CA THR A 49 -10.43 -6.58 3.63
C THR A 49 -9.99 -5.32 2.89
N LEU A 50 -10.03 -5.39 1.56
CA LEU A 50 -9.89 -4.22 0.70
C LEU A 50 -11.20 -3.43 0.78
N ILE A 51 -11.10 -2.14 1.07
CA ILE A 51 -12.24 -1.25 1.31
C ILE A 51 -12.59 -0.48 0.04
N SER A 52 -11.59 0.13 -0.60
CA SER A 52 -11.78 0.86 -1.85
C SER A 52 -10.51 0.87 -2.70
N VAL A 53 -10.70 1.11 -4.00
CA VAL A 53 -9.65 1.39 -4.97
C VAL A 53 -10.11 2.56 -5.82
N GLU A 54 -9.36 3.65 -5.78
CA GLU A 54 -9.74 4.90 -6.43
C GLU A 54 -8.56 5.49 -7.21
N PRO A 55 -8.77 6.01 -8.42
CA PRO A 55 -7.77 6.83 -9.09
C PRO A 55 -7.72 8.21 -8.43
N ILE A 56 -6.59 8.59 -7.84
CA ILE A 56 -6.48 9.84 -7.05
C ILE A 56 -5.86 11.01 -7.81
N LYS A 57 -4.94 10.74 -8.76
CA LYS A 57 -4.35 11.77 -9.64
C LYS A 57 -3.68 11.16 -10.86
N ARG A 58 -3.17 12.02 -11.75
CA ARG A 58 -2.30 11.63 -12.86
C ARG A 58 -0.87 12.06 -12.57
N VAL A 59 0.06 11.12 -12.58
CA VAL A 59 1.49 11.36 -12.39
C VAL A 59 2.20 11.36 -13.73
N TRP A 60 3.11 12.32 -13.92
CA TRP A 60 3.97 12.36 -15.10
C TRP A 60 5.05 11.27 -15.02
N ILE A 61 5.14 10.47 -16.07
CA ILE A 61 6.28 9.57 -16.31
C ILE A 61 7.03 10.10 -17.52
N GLY A 62 8.22 10.63 -17.26
CA GLY A 62 9.01 11.32 -18.28
C GLY A 62 8.29 12.55 -18.82
N THR A 63 8.57 12.91 -20.07
CA THR A 63 8.14 14.17 -20.69
C THR A 63 6.75 14.14 -21.34
N HIS A 64 6.20 12.95 -21.63
CA HIS A 64 5.03 12.84 -22.52
C HIS A 64 3.88 11.98 -22.00
N ARG A 65 4.04 11.29 -20.86
CA ARG A 65 3.05 10.30 -20.41
C ARG A 65 2.49 10.67 -19.06
N LYS A 66 1.17 10.72 -18.97
CA LYS A 66 0.43 10.80 -17.71
C LYS A 66 -0.15 9.42 -17.41
N ILE A 67 0.17 8.87 -16.25
CA ILE A 67 -0.40 7.58 -15.77
C ILE A 67 -1.25 7.85 -14.54
N LEU A 68 -2.36 7.14 -14.41
CA LEU A 68 -3.21 7.20 -13.22
C LEU A 68 -2.48 6.61 -12.02
N LEU A 69 -2.51 7.36 -10.91
CA LEU A 69 -2.13 6.87 -9.60
C LEU A 69 -3.38 6.30 -8.94
N TYR A 70 -3.33 5.01 -8.65
CA TYR A 70 -4.37 4.31 -7.90
C TYR A 70 -4.01 4.31 -6.42
N GLN A 71 -5.00 4.58 -5.58
CA GLN A 71 -4.93 4.41 -4.14
C GLN A 71 -5.88 3.29 -3.74
N ALA A 72 -5.35 2.28 -3.07
CA ALA A 72 -6.10 1.18 -2.49
C ALA A 72 -6.08 1.29 -0.97
N LYS A 73 -7.27 1.31 -0.36
CA LYS A 73 -7.46 1.39 1.09
C LYS A 73 -7.87 0.03 1.61
N ALA A 74 -7.18 -0.47 2.64
CA ALA A 74 -7.49 -1.75 3.26
C ALA A 74 -7.48 -1.69 4.78
N SER A 75 -8.24 -2.57 5.42
CA SER A 75 -8.14 -2.85 6.85
C SER A 75 -7.60 -4.27 7.04
N LEU A 76 -6.64 -4.44 7.94
CA LEU A 76 -6.31 -5.76 8.47
C LEU A 76 -7.12 -5.88 9.77
N LEU A 77 -8.15 -6.73 9.78
CA LEU A 77 -9.18 -6.86 10.84
C LEU A 77 -8.62 -7.30 12.22
N THR A 78 -7.30 -7.35 12.36
CA THR A 78 -6.57 -7.72 13.57
C THR A 78 -5.88 -6.51 14.20
N PRO A 79 -6.22 -6.14 15.45
CA PRO A 79 -5.40 -5.21 16.22
C PRO A 79 -4.00 -5.80 16.46
N HIS A 80 -2.97 -4.95 16.55
CA HIS A 80 -1.58 -5.34 16.82
C HIS A 80 -0.88 -6.22 15.78
N HIS A 81 -1.20 -6.04 14.49
CA HIS A 81 -0.48 -6.76 13.45
C HIS A 81 1.00 -6.30 13.38
N ASP A 82 1.93 -7.25 13.34
CA ASP A 82 3.39 -7.02 13.18
C ASP A 82 3.74 -6.04 12.06
N LEU A 83 2.88 -5.89 11.04
CA LEU A 83 3.06 -4.97 9.93
C LEU A 83 2.95 -3.50 10.35
N LYS A 84 2.08 -3.17 11.33
CA LYS A 84 1.95 -1.80 11.83
C LYS A 84 3.20 -1.41 12.62
N GLN A 85 3.74 -2.33 13.44
CA GLN A 85 5.02 -2.14 14.12
C GLN A 85 6.18 -2.02 13.12
N TYR A 86 6.18 -2.87 12.08
CA TYR A 86 7.18 -2.81 11.02
C TYR A 86 7.12 -1.49 10.25
N TRP A 87 5.93 -1.02 9.89
CA TRP A 87 5.73 0.28 9.25
C TRP A 87 6.20 1.42 10.15
N PHE A 88 5.91 1.38 11.45
CA PHE A 88 6.41 2.39 12.37
C PHE A 88 7.95 2.46 12.39
N LYS A 89 8.63 1.31 12.24
CA LYS A 89 10.10 1.23 12.26
C LYS A 89 10.78 1.56 10.93
N TYR A 90 10.15 1.20 9.80
CA TYR A 90 10.81 1.22 8.48
C TYR A 90 10.02 1.96 7.38
N GLY A 91 8.82 2.41 7.71
CA GLY A 91 7.91 3.08 6.78
C GLY A 91 8.05 4.59 6.80
N SER A 92 7.02 5.24 6.29
CA SER A 92 6.90 6.69 6.15
C SER A 92 5.44 7.09 6.36
N PHE A 93 5.21 8.32 6.82
CA PHE A 93 3.88 8.94 6.88
C PHE A 93 3.38 9.41 5.51
N GLN A 94 4.29 9.50 4.54
CA GLN A 94 4.05 9.93 3.17
C GLN A 94 4.38 8.80 2.19
N THR A 95 3.59 8.71 1.12
CA THR A 95 3.93 7.82 0.02
C THR A 95 5.03 8.43 -0.84
N LYS A 96 5.67 7.63 -1.68
CA LYS A 96 6.64 8.14 -2.66
C LYS A 96 6.03 9.07 -3.73
N PHE A 97 4.70 9.16 -3.78
CA PHE A 97 3.96 9.95 -4.76
C PHE A 97 3.45 11.27 -4.18
N ASP A 98 3.69 11.54 -2.90
CA ASP A 98 3.48 12.85 -2.30
C ASP A 98 4.48 13.85 -2.92
N GLU A 99 3.95 14.94 -3.48
CA GLU A 99 4.70 15.90 -4.31
C GLU A 99 5.60 16.88 -3.51
N ASN A 100 5.78 16.65 -2.21
CA ASN A 100 6.47 17.58 -1.30
C ASN A 100 7.90 17.17 -0.92
N LEU A 101 8.68 16.59 -1.85
CA LEU A 101 10.12 16.33 -1.67
C LEU A 101 10.95 16.93 -2.82
#